data_AF-W9HR52-F1
#
_entry.id   AF-W9HR52-F1
#
_cell.length_a   1.000
_cell.length_b   1.000
_cell.length_c   1.000
_cell.angle_alpha   90.00
_cell.angle_beta   90.00
_cell.angle_gamma   90.00
#
_symmetry.space_group_name_H-M   'P 1'
#
loop_
_entity.id
_entity.type
_entity.pdbx_description
1 polymer ?
#
loop_
_entity_poly.entity_id
_entity_poly.type
_entity_poly.pdbx_seq_one_letter_code
_entity_poly.pdbx_strand_id
1 'polypeptide(L)'
;MPLYTTPMIRELPYGFPYPIPRGWPCPAYNTFPHDVEEKGDDWWRSFRFVIKALANMDQRRISELVLDNHYLPTGINPFIFTSCDDDYNNLCKIVEKPGFNRFVLSLITGWIRDDGEYEDWRFYRNGSIRKLLAKASDLEEMVFKTDYKLGDGSLVEMKDYVSLFDLFPLDAWPKLRHFGLVGIQVTQENLISFLRQLPSTVLSIDLSLLAILEGQGTHEGTLTDIRDKLGWRSLPLEKRISIRYLVHGGPCQRPSPSPSYICLNKEVEEYVYEDGPLPVESSRHPRDYNARNAEGMGTSACLTSCFTPFAIFYQTATSRIFDLPASFSVACQLQISRVFISPNPRNLYVIRSIANHKTYRLGVKEVIWDDAILIPLKRDGRQVDDYFDESEEEECEEKNNEVKKCFAWYTRGCKRNIKAAKDRMVGQMSRPDTVSKQHQLNNVMSYRDSFEYYKVLGSQQRYIIASKTDEDIFRHALQHFPKLKRVIVTPAAHGYLFEPLYKTPMIRSFPYGFIYPVPRGWPNSWHRRHWAFVMPWIGDEAIDEGKTQWHGFRIVTKVLAEENHKITELIFDDYQLNTGISHFELNRGTEEYTNFCDMVKRPG
;
A
#
# COMPACT_ATOMS: atom_id res chain seq x y z
N MET A 1 -0.71 -11.57 0.82
CA MET A 1 -0.51 -12.96 0.35
C MET A 1 0.82 -13.48 0.89
N PRO A 2 0.96 -14.79 1.17
CA PRO A 2 2.24 -15.35 1.55
C PRO A 2 3.25 -15.18 0.41
N LEU A 3 4.49 -14.82 0.73
CA LEU A 3 5.58 -14.76 -0.27
C LEU A 3 5.85 -16.14 -0.89
N TYR A 4 5.69 -17.20 -0.09
CA TYR A 4 5.79 -18.58 -0.51
C TYR A 4 4.62 -19.38 0.05
N THR A 5 3.86 -20.02 -0.82
CA THR A 5 2.76 -20.91 -0.40
C THR A 5 3.33 -22.26 0.01
N THR A 6 3.71 -22.39 1.29
CA THR A 6 4.21 -23.64 1.88
C THR A 6 3.11 -24.70 1.95
N PRO A 7 3.45 -26.01 2.03
CA PRO A 7 2.45 -27.07 2.19
C PRO A 7 1.49 -26.78 3.37
N MET A 8 2.02 -26.36 4.52
CA MET A 8 1.19 -25.96 5.67
C MET A 8 0.17 -24.88 5.31
N ILE A 9 0.56 -23.84 4.57
CA ILE A 9 -0.35 -22.76 4.14
C ILE A 9 -1.40 -23.28 3.15
N ARG A 10 -1.06 -24.26 2.29
CA ARG A 10 -1.99 -24.89 1.35
C ARG A 10 -3.02 -25.77 2.04
N GLU A 11 -2.64 -26.40 3.14
CA GLU A 11 -3.54 -27.24 3.95
C GLU A 11 -4.49 -26.41 4.83
N LEU A 12 -4.29 -25.09 4.97
CA LEU A 12 -5.22 -24.25 5.70
C LEU A 12 -6.55 -24.16 4.94
N PRO A 13 -7.70 -24.34 5.63
CA PRO A 13 -9.00 -24.14 4.99
C PRO A 13 -9.10 -22.75 4.38
N TYR A 14 -9.74 -22.65 3.22
CA TYR A 14 -9.94 -21.36 2.56
C TYR A 14 -10.70 -20.42 3.50
N GLY A 15 -10.14 -19.23 3.75
CA GLY A 15 -10.71 -18.26 4.69
C GLY A 15 -10.46 -18.54 6.17
N PHE A 16 -9.59 -19.49 6.54
CA PHE A 16 -9.23 -19.76 7.93
C PHE A 16 -8.57 -18.52 8.58
N PRO A 17 -9.21 -17.87 9.56
CA PRO A 17 -8.62 -16.75 10.27
C PRO A 17 -7.65 -17.31 11.32
N TYR A 18 -6.37 -17.01 11.18
CA TYR A 18 -5.37 -17.36 12.17
C TYR A 18 -4.42 -16.19 12.44
N PRO A 19 -3.91 -16.06 13.67
CA PRO A 19 -2.81 -15.15 13.94
C PRO A 19 -1.63 -15.54 13.06
N ILE A 20 -1.13 -14.62 12.23
CA ILE A 20 0.06 -14.87 11.43
C ILE A 20 1.22 -15.17 12.39
N PRO A 21 1.79 -16.39 12.39
CA PRO A 21 2.89 -16.72 13.26
C PRO A 21 4.06 -15.81 12.94
N ARG A 22 4.56 -15.09 13.94
CA ARG A 22 5.81 -14.35 13.80
C ARG A 22 6.95 -15.33 13.99
N GLY A 23 7.80 -15.47 12.97
CA GLY A 23 8.92 -16.42 12.99
C GLY A 23 10.09 -15.93 13.84
N TRP A 24 10.61 -14.74 13.52
CA TRP A 24 11.63 -14.04 14.30
C TRP A 24 10.99 -12.85 15.07
N PRO A 25 11.65 -12.34 16.13
CA PRO A 25 11.10 -11.25 16.96
C PRO A 25 10.78 -10.00 16.15
N CYS A 26 9.71 -9.28 16.49
CA CYS A 26 9.27 -8.09 15.74
C CYS A 26 8.92 -6.91 16.68
N PRO A 27 9.55 -5.72 16.55
CA PRO A 27 9.37 -4.55 17.43
C PRO A 27 8.03 -3.80 17.31
N ALA A 28 7.08 -4.25 16.49
CA ALA A 28 6.06 -3.34 15.93
C ALA A 28 4.89 -2.96 16.85
N TYR A 29 4.83 -3.41 18.11
CA TYR A 29 3.69 -3.12 18.99
C TYR A 29 4.18 -2.90 20.42
N ASN A 30 3.54 -1.98 21.16
CA ASN A 30 3.77 -1.65 22.58
C ASN A 30 3.60 -2.84 23.57
N THR A 31 3.60 -4.06 23.06
CA THR A 31 3.69 -5.32 23.79
C THR A 31 5.03 -5.92 23.40
N PHE A 32 6.12 -5.63 24.14
CA PHE A 32 7.23 -6.58 24.35
C PHE A 32 8.29 -6.10 25.37
N PRO A 33 8.18 -6.49 26.66
CA PRO A 33 9.32 -7.16 27.32
C PRO A 33 9.11 -8.66 27.67
N HIS A 34 7.88 -9.17 27.80
CA HIS A 34 7.58 -10.53 28.34
C HIS A 34 7.89 -11.80 27.46
N ASP A 35 7.20 -12.18 26.37
CA ASP A 35 7.57 -13.15 25.29
C ASP A 35 9.06 -13.24 24.79
N VAL A 36 9.90 -12.19 24.78
CA VAL A 36 11.35 -12.36 24.48
C VAL A 36 12.07 -12.97 25.67
N GLU A 37 11.73 -12.56 26.90
CA GLU A 37 12.16 -13.23 28.12
C GLU A 37 11.56 -14.65 28.24
N GLU A 38 10.33 -14.86 27.78
CA GLU A 38 9.62 -16.15 27.89
C GLU A 38 10.14 -17.21 26.90
N LYS A 39 10.49 -16.83 25.67
CA LYS A 39 11.04 -17.75 24.65
C LYS A 39 12.57 -17.74 24.53
N GLY A 40 13.25 -16.67 24.93
CA GLY A 40 14.72 -16.56 24.87
C GLY A 40 15.32 -16.97 23.52
N ASP A 41 16.32 -17.85 23.56
CA ASP A 41 17.03 -18.40 22.40
C ASP A 41 16.15 -19.19 21.40
N ASP A 42 14.94 -19.61 21.79
CA ASP A 42 14.08 -20.43 20.93
C ASP A 42 13.59 -19.68 19.68
N TRP A 43 13.59 -18.35 19.70
CA TRP A 43 13.26 -17.51 18.55
C TRP A 43 14.13 -17.79 17.32
N TRP A 44 15.42 -18.11 17.53
CA TRP A 44 16.37 -18.40 16.45
C TRP A 44 16.74 -19.88 16.37
N ARG A 45 15.99 -20.75 17.04
CA ARG A 45 16.25 -22.21 17.07
C ARG A 45 16.46 -22.79 15.68
N SER A 46 15.53 -22.55 14.75
CA SER A 46 15.63 -23.07 13.38
C SER A 46 16.88 -22.58 12.64
N PHE A 47 17.26 -21.32 12.85
CA PHE A 47 18.49 -20.76 12.30
C PHE A 47 19.72 -21.50 12.84
N ARG A 48 19.82 -21.67 14.17
CA ARG A 48 20.93 -22.38 14.84
C ARG A 48 21.07 -23.82 14.33
N PHE A 49 19.96 -24.54 14.17
CA PHE A 49 19.97 -25.88 13.59
C PHE A 49 20.48 -25.91 12.15
N VAL A 50 20.01 -24.98 11.31
CA VAL A 50 20.43 -24.91 9.90
C VAL A 50 21.91 -24.60 9.80
N ILE A 51 22.44 -23.59 10.50
CA ILE A 51 23.87 -23.27 10.41
C ILE A 51 24.75 -24.37 10.98
N LYS A 52 24.31 -25.05 12.06
CA LYS A 52 25.05 -26.20 12.61
C LYS A 52 25.07 -27.36 11.63
N ALA A 53 23.96 -27.65 10.96
CA ALA A 53 23.90 -28.71 9.94
C ALA A 53 24.80 -28.34 8.75
N LEU A 54 24.65 -27.14 8.22
CA LEU A 54 25.44 -26.65 7.08
C LEU A 54 26.93 -26.61 7.40
N ALA A 55 27.34 -26.22 8.60
CA ALA A 55 28.74 -26.21 9.01
C ALA A 55 29.35 -27.62 8.98
N ASN A 56 28.61 -28.64 9.41
CA ASN A 56 29.07 -30.03 9.50
C ASN A 56 28.90 -30.84 8.19
N MET A 57 28.32 -30.26 7.14
CA MET A 57 28.20 -30.93 5.85
C MET A 57 29.51 -30.81 5.04
N ASP A 58 30.08 -31.94 4.63
CA ASP A 58 31.31 -31.96 3.79
C ASP A 58 31.06 -31.61 2.31
N GLN A 59 29.79 -31.54 1.88
CA GLN A 59 29.41 -31.36 0.49
C GLN A 59 29.42 -29.89 0.05
N ARG A 60 30.10 -29.59 -1.07
CA ARG A 60 30.18 -28.28 -1.74
C ARG A 60 28.90 -27.84 -2.48
N ARG A 61 27.75 -28.44 -2.19
CA ARG A 61 26.53 -28.26 -3.02
C ARG A 61 25.82 -26.93 -2.74
N ILE A 62 25.99 -26.36 -1.55
CA ILE A 62 25.29 -25.16 -1.12
C ILE A 62 26.29 -24.00 -1.14
N SER A 63 26.10 -23.09 -2.11
CA SER A 63 26.93 -21.91 -2.31
C SER A 63 26.32 -20.63 -1.73
N GLU A 64 25.07 -20.69 -1.26
CA GLU A 64 24.30 -19.52 -0.86
C GLU A 64 23.71 -19.68 0.54
N LEU A 65 23.79 -18.63 1.35
CA LEU A 65 23.06 -18.52 2.61
C LEU A 65 22.29 -17.20 2.63
N VAL A 66 20.96 -17.30 2.66
CA VAL A 66 20.06 -16.14 2.59
C VAL A 66 19.25 -16.04 3.87
N LEU A 67 19.65 -15.13 4.76
CA LEU A 67 18.97 -14.79 6.01
C LEU A 67 18.23 -13.47 5.78
N ASP A 68 17.14 -13.53 5.00
CA ASP A 68 16.38 -12.36 4.56
C ASP A 68 15.12 -12.13 5.40
N ASN A 69 14.92 -10.88 5.83
CA ASN A 69 13.71 -10.43 6.52
C ASN A 69 12.66 -9.81 5.57
N HIS A 70 12.96 -9.68 4.27
CA HIS A 70 12.10 -9.03 3.28
C HIS A 70 11.59 -7.65 3.72
N TYR A 71 12.47 -6.85 4.34
CA TYR A 71 12.17 -5.50 4.86
C TYR A 71 11.18 -5.47 6.04
N LEU A 72 10.82 -6.62 6.60
CA LEU A 72 10.11 -6.68 7.88
C LEU A 72 11.05 -6.24 9.00
N PRO A 73 10.55 -5.55 10.03
CA PRO A 73 11.36 -5.15 11.18
C PRO A 73 11.63 -6.39 12.06
N THR A 74 12.58 -7.21 11.63
CA THR A 74 13.00 -8.45 12.28
C THR A 74 14.34 -8.89 11.69
N GLY A 75 15.02 -9.86 12.32
CA GLY A 75 16.32 -10.33 11.87
C GLY A 75 16.97 -11.34 12.82
N ILE A 76 18.19 -11.72 12.49
CA ILE A 76 19.07 -12.50 13.35
C ILE A 76 19.56 -11.63 14.49
N ASN A 77 19.64 -12.21 15.69
CA ASN A 77 20.17 -11.55 16.86
C ASN A 77 21.63 -11.09 16.61
N PRO A 78 21.95 -9.78 16.71
CA PRO A 78 23.30 -9.26 16.49
C PRO A 78 24.32 -9.74 17.53
N PHE A 79 23.89 -10.18 18.71
CA PHE A 79 24.78 -10.69 19.76
C PHE A 79 25.49 -12.00 19.40
N ILE A 80 25.10 -12.67 18.30
CA ILE A 80 25.92 -13.75 17.71
C ILE A 80 27.36 -13.30 17.39
N PHE A 81 27.58 -11.99 17.21
CA PHE A 81 28.90 -11.43 16.96
C PHE A 81 29.64 -10.97 18.23
N THR A 82 28.99 -10.94 19.40
CA THR A 82 29.62 -10.52 20.66
C THR A 82 30.27 -11.67 21.41
N SER A 83 29.61 -12.82 21.47
CA SER A 83 30.15 -14.03 22.05
C SER A 83 30.65 -14.92 20.91
N CYS A 84 31.92 -15.31 20.94
CA CYS A 84 32.53 -16.20 19.92
C CYS A 84 32.02 -17.64 20.08
N ASP A 85 30.70 -17.83 20.11
CA ASP A 85 30.03 -19.08 20.44
C ASP A 85 29.93 -20.01 19.23
N ASP A 86 29.39 -21.20 19.44
CA ASP A 86 29.21 -22.24 18.42
C ASP A 86 28.52 -21.71 17.15
N ASP A 87 27.55 -20.80 17.28
CA ASP A 87 26.81 -20.26 16.14
C ASP A 87 27.69 -19.36 15.25
N TYR A 88 28.53 -18.51 15.84
CA TYR A 88 29.52 -17.72 15.09
C TYR A 88 30.53 -18.63 14.37
N ASN A 89 31.03 -19.65 15.07
CA ASN A 89 31.97 -20.61 14.51
C ASN A 89 31.33 -21.43 13.37
N ASN A 90 30.05 -21.78 13.49
CA ASN A 90 29.30 -22.45 12.43
C ASN A 90 29.15 -21.54 11.20
N LEU A 91 28.83 -20.26 11.37
CA LEU A 91 28.81 -19.30 10.26
C LEU A 91 30.18 -19.19 9.59
N CYS A 92 31.27 -19.08 10.37
CA CYS A 92 32.63 -19.05 9.83
C CYS A 92 32.92 -20.28 8.96
N LYS A 93 32.59 -21.47 9.45
CA LYS A 93 32.77 -22.72 8.70
C LYS A 93 31.95 -22.78 7.42
N ILE A 94 30.79 -22.13 7.36
CA ILE A 94 29.94 -22.08 6.15
C ILE A 94 30.55 -21.16 5.12
N VAL A 95 30.86 -19.91 5.50
CA VAL A 95 31.31 -18.89 4.55
C VAL A 95 32.72 -19.14 4.03
N GLU A 96 33.54 -19.89 4.78
CA GLU A 96 34.89 -20.32 4.39
C GLU A 96 34.89 -21.47 3.37
N LYS A 97 33.72 -22.04 3.04
CA LYS A 97 33.65 -23.16 2.07
C LYS A 97 33.97 -22.68 0.66
N PRO A 98 34.81 -23.43 -0.08
CA PRO A 98 35.08 -23.12 -1.49
C PRO A 98 33.79 -23.10 -2.32
N GLY A 99 33.62 -22.05 -3.12
CA GLY A 99 32.44 -21.85 -3.96
C GLY A 99 31.25 -21.21 -3.25
N PHE A 100 31.36 -20.83 -1.97
CA PHE A 100 30.35 -20.01 -1.30
C PHE A 100 30.35 -18.60 -1.90
N ASN A 101 29.28 -18.23 -2.60
CA ASN A 101 29.23 -17.07 -3.48
C ASN A 101 28.13 -16.06 -3.13
N ARG A 102 27.18 -16.38 -2.25
CA ARG A 102 26.11 -15.45 -1.88
C ARG A 102 25.78 -15.45 -0.40
N PHE A 103 25.84 -14.27 0.20
CA PHE A 103 25.47 -14.07 1.59
C PHE A 103 24.51 -12.89 1.76
N VAL A 104 23.32 -13.17 2.26
CA VAL A 104 22.37 -12.14 2.70
C VAL A 104 22.22 -12.28 4.21
N LEU A 105 22.50 -11.21 4.94
CA LEU A 105 22.45 -11.18 6.40
C LEU A 105 21.55 -10.03 6.86
N SER A 106 20.43 -10.37 7.49
CA SER A 106 19.52 -9.39 8.11
C SER A 106 19.62 -9.47 9.63
N LEU A 107 19.97 -8.36 10.28
CA LEU A 107 20.08 -8.25 11.74
C LEU A 107 18.92 -7.43 12.33
N ILE A 108 18.50 -7.81 13.54
CA ILE A 108 17.56 -7.03 14.34
C ILE A 108 18.33 -6.08 15.27
N THR A 109 18.25 -4.78 15.01
CA THR A 109 18.98 -3.70 15.70
C THR A 109 18.06 -2.62 16.26
N GLY A 110 16.80 -2.53 15.82
CA GLY A 110 15.84 -1.51 16.26
C GLY A 110 15.41 -1.60 17.73
N TRP A 111 15.95 -2.54 18.50
CA TRP A 111 15.71 -2.73 19.93
C TRP A 111 16.89 -2.36 20.83
N ILE A 112 18.05 -2.04 20.27
CA ILE A 112 19.22 -1.67 21.07
C ILE A 112 18.90 -0.35 21.77
N ARG A 113 18.65 -0.42 23.09
CA ARG A 113 18.27 0.74 23.92
C ARG A 113 19.48 1.62 24.13
N ASP A 114 19.30 2.93 23.93
CA ASP A 114 20.28 3.96 24.28
C ASP A 114 19.88 4.59 25.63
N ASP A 115 19.61 3.77 26.64
CA ASP A 115 19.29 4.23 28.00
C ASP A 115 20.49 4.20 28.95
N GLY A 116 21.71 4.06 28.40
CA GLY A 116 22.96 4.22 29.13
C GLY A 116 23.34 3.07 30.06
N GLU A 117 22.49 2.06 30.25
CA GLU A 117 22.79 0.88 31.09
C GLU A 117 23.34 -0.32 30.30
N TYR A 118 23.12 -0.37 28.98
CA TYR A 118 23.57 -1.44 28.10
C TYR A 118 24.44 -0.91 26.95
N GLU A 119 25.76 -1.16 26.99
CA GLU A 119 26.70 -0.88 25.89
C GLU A 119 26.52 -1.89 24.72
N ASP A 120 25.33 -1.92 24.12
CA ASP A 120 24.89 -3.01 23.23
C ASP A 120 25.29 -2.84 21.76
N TRP A 121 25.92 -1.73 21.36
CA TRP A 121 26.46 -1.54 20.00
C TRP A 121 27.86 -2.15 19.79
N ARG A 122 28.45 -2.77 20.81
CA ARG A 122 29.81 -3.35 20.78
C ARG A 122 30.01 -4.40 19.67
N PHE A 123 28.96 -5.06 19.21
CA PHE A 123 29.05 -6.09 18.16
C PHE A 123 29.48 -5.54 16.79
N TYR A 124 29.25 -4.24 16.51
CA TYR A 124 29.80 -3.61 15.31
C TYR A 124 31.29 -3.29 15.44
N ARG A 125 31.77 -2.96 16.65
CA ARG A 125 33.14 -2.46 16.89
C ARG A 125 34.16 -3.55 17.22
N ASN A 126 33.71 -4.73 17.62
CA ASN A 126 34.61 -5.82 18.00
C ASN A 126 35.31 -6.51 16.81
N GLY A 127 34.96 -6.14 15.57
CA GLY A 127 35.54 -6.67 14.35
C GLY A 127 35.14 -8.11 13.99
N SER A 128 34.24 -8.74 14.76
CA SER A 128 33.79 -10.12 14.52
C SER A 128 33.06 -10.25 13.18
N ILE A 129 32.23 -9.26 12.80
CA ILE A 129 31.57 -9.21 11.50
C ILE A 129 32.61 -9.20 10.37
N ARG A 130 33.59 -8.28 10.44
CA ARG A 130 34.65 -8.18 9.43
C ARG A 130 35.47 -9.46 9.32
N LYS A 131 35.83 -10.09 10.44
CA LYS A 131 36.56 -11.37 10.47
C LYS A 131 35.76 -12.50 9.82
N LEU A 132 34.44 -12.58 10.09
CA LEU A 132 33.56 -13.55 9.43
C LEU A 132 33.53 -13.30 7.93
N LEU A 133 33.27 -12.07 7.53
CA LEU A 133 33.12 -11.67 6.13
C LEU A 133 34.41 -11.85 5.31
N ALA A 134 35.58 -11.67 5.93
CA ALA A 134 36.88 -11.87 5.29
C ALA A 134 37.15 -13.33 4.91
N LYS A 135 36.45 -14.29 5.52
CA LYS A 135 36.59 -15.72 5.18
C LYS A 135 35.88 -16.09 3.87
N ALA A 136 34.94 -15.28 3.40
CA ALA A 136 34.16 -15.53 2.20
C ALA A 136 34.90 -15.08 0.92
N SER A 137 35.99 -15.76 0.56
CA SER A 137 36.85 -15.31 -0.56
C SER A 137 36.23 -15.44 -1.96
N ASP A 138 35.23 -16.31 -2.11
CA ASP A 138 34.53 -16.57 -3.38
C ASP A 138 33.23 -15.77 -3.56
N LEU A 139 33.00 -14.77 -2.69
CA LEU A 139 31.74 -14.02 -2.64
C LEU A 139 31.49 -13.20 -3.92
N GLU A 140 30.35 -13.44 -4.56
CA GLU A 140 29.82 -12.69 -5.70
C GLU A 140 28.68 -11.74 -5.29
N GLU A 141 27.91 -12.08 -4.25
CA GLU A 141 26.82 -11.25 -3.74
C GLU A 141 26.86 -11.13 -2.21
N MET A 142 26.93 -9.89 -1.73
CA MET A 142 26.81 -9.54 -0.31
C MET A 142 25.67 -8.56 -0.11
N VAL A 143 24.70 -8.89 0.74
CA VAL A 143 23.65 -7.95 1.16
C VAL A 143 23.55 -7.93 2.67
N PHE A 144 23.83 -6.77 3.25
CA PHE A 144 23.72 -6.54 4.69
C PHE A 144 22.48 -5.69 4.98
N LYS A 145 21.61 -6.20 5.84
CA LYS A 145 20.35 -5.55 6.19
C LYS A 145 20.22 -5.37 7.70
N THR A 146 19.65 -4.26 8.11
CA THR A 146 19.23 -3.99 9.49
C THR A 146 17.80 -3.46 9.49
N ASP A 147 17.11 -3.56 10.63
CA ASP A 147 15.77 -3.01 10.81
C ASP A 147 15.76 -1.63 11.47
N TYR A 148 16.84 -0.86 11.30
CA TYR A 148 17.00 0.45 11.90
C TYR A 148 15.85 1.39 11.48
N LYS A 149 15.06 1.88 12.45
CA LYS A 149 13.88 2.72 12.19
C LYS A 149 14.25 4.19 12.13
N LEU A 150 13.96 4.84 10.99
CA LEU A 150 13.82 6.30 10.92
C LEU A 150 12.43 6.68 11.43
N GLY A 151 12.21 6.87 12.73
CA GLY A 151 10.85 7.24 13.18
C GLY A 151 10.62 7.70 14.62
N ASP A 152 11.39 7.25 15.60
CA ASP A 152 11.04 7.49 17.01
C ASP A 152 12.22 7.93 17.87
N GLY A 153 12.97 8.94 17.43
CA GLY A 153 13.92 9.60 18.34
C GLY A 153 15.04 8.69 18.85
N SER A 154 15.42 7.65 18.10
CA SER A 154 16.70 6.96 18.31
C SER A 154 17.85 7.92 17.99
N LEU A 155 18.25 8.69 18.99
CA LEU A 155 19.42 9.56 18.97
C LEU A 155 20.68 8.70 19.10
N VAL A 156 20.97 7.81 18.14
CA VAL A 156 22.29 7.18 18.07
C VAL A 156 23.28 8.29 17.73
N GLU A 157 23.95 8.80 18.75
CA GLU A 157 24.93 9.88 18.65
C GLU A 157 26.11 9.44 17.76
N MET A 158 26.86 10.38 17.19
CA MET A 158 28.06 10.11 16.38
C MET A 158 29.06 9.15 17.07
N LYS A 159 29.07 9.11 18.41
CA LYS A 159 29.88 8.18 19.22
C LYS A 159 29.61 6.71 18.90
N ASP A 160 28.44 6.41 18.35
CA ASP A 160 27.98 5.05 18.07
C ASP A 160 28.03 4.64 16.59
N TYR A 161 28.46 5.56 15.74
CA TYR A 161 28.71 5.31 14.33
C TYR A 161 29.89 4.33 14.12
N VAL A 162 29.72 3.40 13.17
CA VAL A 162 30.79 2.48 12.73
C VAL A 162 31.01 2.63 11.23
N SER A 163 32.27 2.72 10.83
CA SER A 163 32.65 2.87 9.42
C SER A 163 32.30 1.61 8.64
N LEU A 164 31.85 1.75 7.40
CA LEU A 164 31.63 0.62 6.50
C LEU A 164 32.93 -0.19 6.29
N PHE A 165 34.10 0.45 6.34
CA PHE A 165 35.41 -0.20 6.24
C PHE A 165 35.75 -1.08 7.47
N ASP A 166 35.15 -0.80 8.63
CA ASP A 166 35.33 -1.60 9.83
C ASP A 166 34.50 -2.89 9.78
N LEU A 167 33.47 -2.93 8.92
CA LEU A 167 32.57 -4.07 8.75
C LEU A 167 32.91 -4.91 7.52
N PHE A 168 33.21 -4.28 6.39
CA PHE A 168 33.27 -4.93 5.10
C PHE A 168 34.71 -4.99 4.54
N PRO A 169 35.32 -6.18 4.43
CA PRO A 169 36.67 -6.36 3.89
C PRO A 169 36.63 -6.48 2.36
N LEU A 170 36.54 -5.35 1.64
CA LEU A 170 36.44 -5.32 0.18
C LEU A 170 37.61 -6.02 -0.54
N ASP A 171 38.80 -6.01 0.07
CA ASP A 171 40.01 -6.68 -0.39
C ASP A 171 39.88 -8.21 -0.41
N ALA A 172 38.98 -8.77 0.41
CA ALA A 172 38.71 -10.20 0.45
C ALA A 172 37.75 -10.67 -0.67
N TRP A 173 37.12 -9.77 -1.42
CA TRP A 173 36.04 -10.10 -2.35
C TRP A 173 36.33 -9.71 -3.80
N PRO A 174 37.37 -10.29 -4.44
CA PRO A 174 37.76 -9.93 -5.81
C PRO A 174 36.73 -10.33 -6.88
N LYS A 175 35.74 -11.17 -6.52
CA LYS A 175 34.69 -11.65 -7.42
C LYS A 175 33.35 -10.95 -7.21
N LEU A 176 33.27 -9.94 -6.34
CA LEU A 176 32.02 -9.29 -5.96
C LEU A 176 31.32 -8.66 -7.18
N ARG A 177 30.06 -9.03 -7.41
CA ARG A 177 29.21 -8.53 -8.51
C ARG A 177 28.03 -7.71 -7.99
N HIS A 178 27.53 -8.02 -6.78
CA HIS A 178 26.46 -7.28 -6.13
C HIS A 178 26.81 -6.94 -4.68
N PHE A 179 26.59 -5.68 -4.30
CA PHE A 179 26.76 -5.20 -2.93
C PHE A 179 25.53 -4.44 -2.44
N GLY A 180 24.93 -4.88 -1.34
CA GLY A 180 23.73 -4.27 -0.78
C GLY A 180 23.90 -3.82 0.67
N LEU A 181 23.44 -2.60 0.95
CA LEU A 181 23.26 -2.01 2.27
C LEU A 181 21.80 -1.58 2.39
N VAL A 182 21.09 -2.19 3.35
CA VAL A 182 19.67 -1.94 3.55
C VAL A 182 19.37 -1.59 4.99
N GLY A 183 18.66 -0.48 5.22
CA GLY A 183 18.14 -0.17 6.56
C GLY A 183 19.22 0.13 7.58
N ILE A 184 20.41 0.58 7.15
CA ILE A 184 21.61 0.79 7.98
C ILE A 184 21.97 2.29 8.06
N GLN A 185 22.57 2.68 9.18
CA GLN A 185 23.09 4.04 9.38
C GLN A 185 24.40 4.28 8.63
N VAL A 186 24.50 5.41 7.93
CA VAL A 186 25.69 5.82 7.17
C VAL A 186 25.95 7.32 7.29
N THR A 187 27.19 7.76 7.09
CA THR A 187 27.49 9.15 6.73
C THR A 187 27.67 9.25 5.22
N GLN A 188 27.39 10.41 4.63
CA GLN A 188 27.56 10.62 3.19
C GLN A 188 29.02 10.44 2.79
N GLU A 189 29.96 11.01 3.55
CA GLU A 189 31.40 10.89 3.25
C GLU A 189 31.89 9.44 3.25
N ASN A 190 31.54 8.67 4.29
CA ASN A 190 31.98 7.28 4.40
C ASN A 190 31.37 6.41 3.31
N LEU A 191 30.07 6.57 3.01
CA LEU A 191 29.40 5.83 1.95
C LEU A 191 30.05 6.11 0.58
N ILE A 192 30.30 7.38 0.25
CA ILE A 192 30.92 7.74 -1.04
C ILE A 192 32.35 7.22 -1.13
N SER A 193 33.14 7.33 -0.06
CA SER A 193 34.49 6.76 0.00
C SER A 193 34.48 5.24 -0.17
N PHE A 194 33.51 4.57 0.46
CA PHE A 194 33.33 3.13 0.36
C PHE A 194 32.92 2.68 -1.05
N LEU A 195 31.92 3.33 -1.65
CA LEU A 195 31.48 3.04 -3.02
C LEU A 195 32.60 3.24 -4.05
N ARG A 196 33.49 4.21 -3.84
CA ARG A 196 34.67 4.43 -4.70
C ARG A 196 35.67 3.27 -4.66
N GLN A 197 35.74 2.54 -3.54
CA GLN A 197 36.67 1.43 -3.34
C GLN A 197 36.07 0.06 -3.67
N LEU A 198 34.82 0.01 -4.14
CA LEU A 198 34.23 -1.24 -4.59
C LEU A 198 35.05 -1.87 -5.73
N PRO A 199 35.20 -3.21 -5.76
CA PRO A 199 35.86 -3.90 -6.85
C PRO A 199 35.23 -3.55 -8.21
N SER A 200 36.06 -3.46 -9.27
CA SER A 200 35.58 -3.15 -10.62
C SER A 200 34.69 -4.25 -11.23
N THR A 201 34.57 -5.39 -10.57
CA THR A 201 33.66 -6.49 -10.90
C THR A 201 32.20 -6.22 -10.50
N VAL A 202 31.94 -5.20 -9.66
CA VAL A 202 30.59 -4.87 -9.20
C VAL A 202 29.75 -4.34 -10.35
N LEU A 203 28.59 -4.95 -10.55
CA LEU A 203 27.61 -4.62 -11.60
C LEU A 203 26.32 -4.04 -11.03
N SER A 204 26.07 -4.20 -9.73
CA SER A 204 24.85 -3.70 -9.10
C SER A 204 25.03 -3.42 -7.62
N ILE A 205 24.28 -2.44 -7.12
CA ILE A 205 24.24 -2.07 -5.71
C ILE A 205 22.81 -1.92 -5.21
N ASP A 206 22.60 -2.18 -3.91
CA ASP A 206 21.35 -1.88 -3.21
C ASP A 206 21.64 -0.88 -2.08
N LEU A 207 21.07 0.31 -2.15
CA LEU A 207 21.22 1.41 -1.20
C LEU A 207 19.85 1.80 -0.62
N SER A 208 19.11 0.79 -0.17
CA SER A 208 17.72 0.96 0.26
C SER A 208 17.58 1.32 1.73
N LEU A 209 16.63 2.19 2.06
CA LEU A 209 16.22 2.51 3.42
C LEU A 209 17.38 2.98 4.32
N LEU A 210 18.41 3.60 3.72
CA LEU A 210 19.57 4.09 4.45
C LEU A 210 19.17 5.17 5.45
N ALA A 211 19.76 5.15 6.64
CA ALA A 211 19.62 6.20 7.64
C ALA A 211 20.86 7.10 7.61
N ILE A 212 20.76 8.24 6.92
CA ILE A 212 21.89 9.18 6.85
C ILE A 212 21.94 9.96 8.16
N LEU A 213 23.09 9.88 8.85
CA LEU A 213 23.28 10.49 10.16
C LEU A 213 23.10 12.01 10.09
N GLU A 214 22.38 12.57 11.07
CA GLU A 214 22.06 13.99 11.13
C GLU A 214 23.32 14.86 11.13
N GLY A 215 23.34 15.88 10.28
CA GLY A 215 24.50 16.76 10.10
C GLY A 215 25.68 16.15 9.31
N GLN A 216 25.60 14.87 8.91
CA GLN A 216 26.67 14.16 8.18
C GLN A 216 26.31 13.85 6.71
N GLY A 217 25.26 14.48 6.20
CA GLY A 217 24.85 14.40 4.79
C GLY A 217 23.33 14.38 4.61
N THR A 218 22.90 14.23 3.36
CA THR A 218 21.49 14.07 2.98
C THR A 218 21.35 13.03 1.88
N HIS A 219 20.13 12.51 1.66
CA HIS A 219 19.87 11.59 0.54
C HIS A 219 20.18 12.26 -0.80
N GLU A 220 19.79 13.53 -0.96
CA GLU A 220 20.16 14.38 -2.09
C GLU A 220 21.68 14.49 -2.26
N GLY A 221 22.39 14.87 -1.19
CA GLY A 221 23.84 15.06 -1.23
C GLY A 221 24.55 13.75 -1.59
N THR A 222 24.05 12.63 -1.08
CA THR A 222 24.56 11.30 -1.40
C THR A 222 24.37 10.96 -2.88
N LEU A 223 23.18 11.16 -3.45
CA LEU A 223 22.95 10.91 -4.87
C LEU A 223 23.76 11.86 -5.77
N THR A 224 23.86 13.13 -5.36
CA THR A 224 24.70 14.14 -6.05
C THR A 224 26.16 13.71 -6.07
N ASP A 225 26.69 13.25 -4.93
CA ASP A 225 28.06 12.78 -4.83
C ASP A 225 28.29 11.46 -5.59
N ILE A 226 27.31 10.56 -5.64
CA ILE A 226 27.37 9.37 -6.51
C ILE A 226 27.54 9.79 -7.97
N ARG A 227 26.71 10.73 -8.43
CA ARG A 227 26.74 11.26 -9.80
C ARG A 227 28.06 11.96 -10.12
N ASP A 228 28.52 12.84 -9.23
CA ASP A 228 29.60 13.79 -9.52
C ASP A 228 30.99 13.28 -9.11
N LYS A 229 31.10 12.41 -8.09
CA LYS A 229 32.40 12.03 -7.48
C LYS A 229 32.83 10.59 -7.74
N LEU A 230 31.97 9.72 -8.23
CA LEU A 230 32.31 8.30 -8.50
C LEU A 230 32.67 8.04 -9.96
N GLY A 231 32.39 8.97 -10.86
CA GLY A 231 32.71 8.83 -12.28
C GLY A 231 31.90 7.74 -13.00
N TRP A 232 30.82 7.23 -12.40
CA TRP A 232 30.03 6.15 -13.00
C TRP A 232 29.34 6.56 -14.30
N ARG A 233 29.02 7.85 -14.45
CA ARG A 233 28.40 8.39 -15.66
C ARG A 233 29.26 8.22 -16.92
N SER A 234 30.59 8.18 -16.78
CA SER A 234 31.52 7.98 -17.89
C SER A 234 31.81 6.51 -18.20
N LEU A 235 31.22 5.56 -17.46
CA LEU A 235 31.37 4.14 -17.76
C LEU A 235 30.61 3.78 -19.05
N PRO A 236 31.16 2.85 -19.87
CA PRO A 236 30.44 2.25 -20.99
C PRO A 236 29.10 1.65 -20.53
N LEU A 237 28.10 1.64 -21.40
CA LEU A 237 26.74 1.18 -21.09
C LEU A 237 26.73 -0.22 -20.45
N GLU A 238 27.60 -1.12 -20.92
CA GLU A 238 27.69 -2.51 -20.46
C GLU A 238 28.35 -2.64 -19.08
N LYS A 239 29.01 -1.59 -18.59
CA LYS A 239 29.69 -1.53 -17.29
C LYS A 239 29.01 -0.60 -16.29
N ARG A 240 27.87 0.01 -16.66
CA ARG A 240 27.10 0.84 -15.71
C ARG A 240 26.58 -0.02 -14.58
N ILE A 241 26.71 0.49 -13.37
CA ILE A 241 26.29 -0.19 -12.15
C ILE A 241 24.78 0.03 -11.98
N SER A 242 23.98 -1.03 -11.91
CA SER A 242 22.56 -0.89 -11.61
C SER A 242 22.34 -0.49 -10.15
N ILE A 243 21.48 0.50 -9.91
CA ILE A 243 21.28 1.08 -8.58
C ILE A 243 19.86 0.80 -8.10
N ARG A 244 19.75 0.00 -7.03
CA ARG A 244 18.50 -0.15 -6.30
C ARG A 244 18.44 0.85 -5.16
N TYR A 245 17.32 1.58 -5.08
CA TYR A 245 17.14 2.64 -4.11
C TYR A 245 15.69 2.69 -3.64
N LEU A 246 15.43 2.17 -2.44
CA LEU A 246 14.14 2.27 -1.78
C LEU A 246 14.18 3.32 -0.67
N VAL A 247 13.11 4.09 -0.49
CA VAL A 247 12.95 5.03 0.64
C VAL A 247 11.65 4.75 1.38
N HIS A 248 11.56 5.13 2.66
CA HIS A 248 10.30 5.01 3.41
C HIS A 248 9.22 5.93 2.82
N GLY A 249 8.02 5.40 2.61
CA GLY A 249 6.87 6.16 2.15
C GLY A 249 6.01 6.66 3.31
N GLY A 250 6.04 7.97 3.59
CA GLY A 250 5.13 8.67 4.51
C GLY A 250 5.66 8.94 5.93
N PRO A 251 5.01 9.83 6.72
CA PRO A 251 5.43 10.15 8.08
C PRO A 251 5.42 8.93 9.00
N CYS A 252 6.57 8.64 9.58
CA CYS A 252 6.79 7.62 10.61
C CYS A 252 6.20 8.02 11.98
N GLN A 253 4.97 8.53 12.04
CA GLN A 253 4.33 8.84 13.32
C GLN A 253 3.64 7.64 13.97
N ARG A 254 3.43 6.53 13.25
CA ARG A 254 2.88 5.28 13.82
C ARG A 254 3.44 4.05 13.11
N PRO A 255 3.69 2.93 13.83
CA PRO A 255 4.03 1.67 13.20
C PRO A 255 2.84 1.19 12.35
N SER A 256 2.89 1.45 11.05
CA SER A 256 1.98 0.80 10.09
C SER A 256 2.31 -0.70 10.07
N PRO A 257 1.30 -1.59 10.06
CA PRO A 257 1.51 -3.04 9.93
C PRO A 257 2.13 -3.45 8.58
N SER A 258 2.24 -2.52 7.63
CA SER A 258 2.88 -2.71 6.34
C SER A 258 3.91 -1.61 6.11
N PRO A 259 5.22 -1.91 6.03
CA PRO A 259 6.20 -0.91 5.64
C PRO A 259 5.91 -0.48 4.19
N SER A 260 5.42 0.74 4.01
CA SER A 260 5.36 1.37 2.70
C SER A 260 6.75 1.88 2.35
N TYR A 261 7.29 1.41 1.23
CA TYR A 261 8.51 1.92 0.64
C TYR A 261 8.24 2.37 -0.79
N ILE A 262 8.94 3.41 -1.22
CA ILE A 262 8.90 3.94 -2.58
C ILE A 262 10.14 3.40 -3.29
N CYS A 263 9.94 2.81 -4.47
CA CYS A 263 11.01 2.34 -5.34
C CYS A 263 11.42 3.46 -6.29
N LEU A 264 12.68 3.88 -6.21
CA LEU A 264 13.24 4.99 -6.98
C LEU A 264 14.32 4.54 -7.97
N ASN A 265 14.41 3.23 -8.28
CA ASN A 265 15.51 2.68 -9.09
C ASN A 265 15.65 3.41 -10.43
N LYS A 266 14.53 3.61 -11.13
CA LYS A 266 14.53 4.22 -12.45
C LYS A 266 14.95 5.69 -12.36
N GLU A 267 14.35 6.44 -11.44
CA GLU A 267 14.58 7.86 -11.29
C GLU A 267 16.01 8.16 -10.78
N VAL A 268 16.57 7.28 -9.94
CA VAL A 268 17.97 7.35 -9.52
C VAL A 268 18.92 7.03 -10.68
N GLU A 269 18.66 6.00 -11.47
CA GLU A 269 19.50 5.67 -12.62
C GLU A 269 19.44 6.77 -13.70
N GLU A 270 18.27 7.34 -13.99
CA GLU A 270 18.10 8.50 -14.89
C GLU A 270 18.87 9.73 -14.37
N TYR A 271 18.86 9.99 -13.06
CA TYR A 271 19.61 11.10 -12.47
C TYR A 271 21.13 10.90 -12.48
N VAL A 272 21.61 9.68 -12.18
CA VAL A 272 23.05 9.38 -12.06
C VAL A 272 23.70 9.26 -13.44
N TYR A 273 23.04 8.62 -14.40
CA TYR A 273 23.63 8.30 -15.70
C TYR A 273 23.23 9.24 -16.83
N GLU A 274 22.10 9.93 -16.69
CA GLU A 274 21.53 10.79 -17.74
C GLU A 274 21.31 12.20 -17.18
N ASP A 275 20.36 12.94 -17.74
CA ASP A 275 19.99 14.30 -17.33
C ASP A 275 18.63 14.33 -16.60
N GLY A 276 18.30 13.22 -15.91
CA GLY A 276 17.09 13.13 -15.09
C GLY A 276 17.10 14.12 -13.91
N PRO A 277 15.93 14.52 -13.39
CA PRO A 277 15.84 15.36 -12.20
C PRO A 277 16.24 14.59 -10.94
N LEU A 278 16.69 15.31 -9.90
CA LEU A 278 16.99 14.71 -8.60
C LEU A 278 15.72 14.06 -8.00
N PRO A 279 15.75 12.76 -7.63
CA PRO A 279 14.54 12.03 -7.23
C PRO A 279 14.12 12.25 -5.77
N VAL A 280 14.91 12.97 -4.97
CA VAL A 280 14.67 13.26 -3.54
C VAL A 280 14.90 14.74 -3.28
N GLU A 281 13.88 15.47 -2.82
CA GLU A 281 13.99 16.91 -2.53
C GLU A 281 14.78 17.22 -1.24
N SER A 282 15.47 18.37 -1.26
CA SER A 282 16.17 18.94 -0.10
C SER A 282 15.17 19.43 0.96
N SER A 283 15.49 19.21 2.23
CA SER A 283 14.79 19.68 3.44
C SER A 283 13.54 18.89 3.88
N ARG A 284 13.69 18.13 4.98
CA ARG A 284 12.97 18.32 6.25
C ARG A 284 13.36 17.24 7.27
N HIS A 285 13.55 17.67 8.51
CA HIS A 285 13.78 16.85 9.70
C HIS A 285 12.82 15.64 9.74
N PRO A 286 13.20 14.45 10.25
CA PRO A 286 12.30 13.29 10.34
C PRO A 286 10.98 13.53 11.10
N ARG A 287 10.88 14.61 11.89
CA ARG A 287 9.66 15.04 12.59
C ARG A 287 8.70 15.88 11.74
N ASP A 288 9.11 16.34 10.56
CA ASP A 288 8.37 17.24 9.66
C ASP A 288 7.98 16.62 8.32
N TYR A 289 7.72 15.30 8.26
CA TYR A 289 6.97 14.69 7.17
C TYR A 289 5.48 15.11 7.20
N ASN A 290 5.24 16.42 7.23
CA ASN A 290 3.95 17.05 6.98
C ASN A 290 4.07 17.85 5.69
N ALA A 291 3.22 17.47 4.72
CA ALA A 291 2.92 18.16 3.48
C ALA A 291 4.13 18.49 2.56
N ARG A 292 4.39 17.61 1.56
CA ARG A 292 4.70 17.99 0.15
C ARG A 292 5.08 16.86 -0.82
N ASN A 293 5.32 15.62 -0.37
CA ASN A 293 5.79 14.57 -1.30
C ASN A 293 4.74 13.48 -1.55
N ALA A 294 3.57 13.88 -2.07
CA ALA A 294 2.63 12.98 -2.75
C ALA A 294 2.67 13.17 -4.28
N GLU A 295 3.77 13.74 -4.79
CA GLU A 295 3.91 14.23 -6.15
C GLU A 295 4.69 13.25 -6.99
N GLY A 296 4.02 12.16 -7.31
CA GLY A 296 4.43 11.31 -8.39
C GLY A 296 5.61 10.41 -8.10
N MET A 297 5.33 9.30 -7.44
CA MET A 297 5.79 8.01 -7.90
C MET A 297 4.62 7.04 -7.77
N GLY A 298 4.35 6.28 -8.83
CA GLY A 298 3.42 5.17 -8.75
C GLY A 298 3.92 4.21 -7.68
N THR A 299 3.03 3.79 -6.79
CA THR A 299 3.28 2.64 -5.91
C THR A 299 3.39 1.39 -6.78
N SER A 300 4.60 1.15 -7.30
CA SER A 300 4.96 -0.14 -7.88
C SER A 300 5.16 -1.11 -6.72
N ALA A 301 4.08 -1.78 -6.32
CA ALA A 301 4.22 -3.07 -5.66
C ALA A 301 4.92 -3.99 -6.67
N CYS A 302 6.23 -4.19 -6.48
CA CYS A 302 6.99 -5.15 -7.27
C CYS A 302 6.53 -6.56 -6.87
N LEU A 303 5.43 -7.00 -7.47
CA LEU A 303 5.19 -8.41 -7.71
C LEU A 303 6.13 -8.80 -8.85
N THR A 304 7.03 -9.72 -8.57
CA THR A 304 7.91 -10.34 -9.55
C THR A 304 7.06 -10.98 -10.66
N SER A 305 7.00 -10.33 -11.82
CA SER A 305 6.79 -11.00 -13.10
C SER A 305 7.53 -10.23 -14.19
N CYS A 306 8.74 -10.67 -14.51
CA CYS A 306 9.45 -10.25 -15.72
C CYS A 306 8.68 -10.73 -16.95
N PHE A 307 8.03 -9.83 -17.70
CA PHE A 307 7.81 -9.97 -19.16
C PHE A 307 7.46 -8.58 -19.75
N THR A 308 8.35 -8.03 -20.57
CA THR A 308 8.11 -6.95 -21.53
C THR A 308 8.04 -7.54 -22.95
N PRO A 309 7.67 -6.80 -24.03
CA PRO A 309 6.97 -5.51 -24.12
C PRO A 309 5.79 -5.52 -25.13
N PHE A 310 4.87 -4.55 -25.05
CA PHE A 310 4.47 -3.79 -26.23
C PHE A 310 3.90 -2.43 -25.81
N ALA A 311 4.43 -1.38 -26.44
CA ALA A 311 4.19 0.01 -26.11
C ALA A 311 3.25 0.69 -27.12
N ILE A 312 2.83 1.90 -26.73
CA ILE A 312 2.40 3.07 -27.54
C ILE A 312 0.94 3.12 -28.04
N PHE A 313 0.11 3.97 -27.44
CA PHE A 313 -0.22 5.33 -27.94
C PHE A 313 -1.22 6.06 -27.03
N TYR A 314 -0.81 7.23 -26.52
CA TYR A 314 -1.71 8.27 -26.01
C TYR A 314 -2.18 9.13 -27.20
N GLN A 315 -3.47 9.46 -27.26
CA GLN A 315 -3.86 10.78 -27.78
C GLN A 315 -5.18 11.25 -27.16
N THR A 316 -5.09 12.42 -26.55
CA THR A 316 -6.16 13.31 -26.10
C THR A 316 -7.02 13.77 -27.27
N ALA A 317 -8.34 13.82 -27.11
CA ALA A 317 -9.20 14.65 -27.96
C ALA A 317 -10.38 15.19 -27.15
N THR A 318 -10.29 16.47 -26.78
CA THR A 318 -11.42 17.30 -26.37
C THR A 318 -12.00 18.02 -27.60
N SER A 319 -13.32 17.92 -27.73
CA SER A 319 -14.27 18.89 -28.31
C SER A 319 -14.30 19.19 -29.83
N ARG A 320 -15.54 19.05 -30.35
CA ARG A 320 -16.21 19.71 -31.50
C ARG A 320 -15.69 19.40 -32.91
N ILE A 321 -16.46 18.59 -33.65
CA ILE A 321 -16.63 18.72 -35.10
C ILE A 321 -18.12 18.49 -35.42
N PHE A 322 -18.85 19.58 -35.67
CA PHE A 322 -20.03 19.57 -36.54
C PHE A 322 -19.53 19.92 -37.95
N ASP A 323 -20.11 19.23 -38.94
CA ASP A 323 -20.06 19.46 -40.38
C ASP A 323 -18.73 19.21 -41.13
N LEU A 324 -18.70 18.10 -41.89
CA LEU A 324 -18.11 17.96 -43.26
C LEU A 324 -18.49 16.55 -43.83
N PRO A 325 -18.47 16.36 -45.17
CA PRO A 325 -19.40 15.48 -45.89
C PRO A 325 -19.01 14.00 -45.92
N ALA A 326 -20.04 13.19 -46.20
CA ALA A 326 -20.03 11.74 -46.27
C ALA A 326 -18.90 11.17 -47.15
N SER A 327 -17.87 10.59 -46.52
CA SER A 327 -17.12 9.42 -47.03
C SER A 327 -15.90 9.05 -46.17
N PHE A 328 -16.02 8.94 -44.84
CA PHE A 328 -15.08 8.16 -44.00
C PHE A 328 -15.74 7.79 -42.67
N SER A 329 -16.71 6.86 -42.67
CA SER A 329 -17.22 6.28 -41.42
C SER A 329 -16.45 5.01 -41.06
N VAL A 330 -15.26 5.16 -40.47
CA VAL A 330 -14.75 4.09 -39.62
C VAL A 330 -15.62 4.12 -38.36
N ALA A 331 -16.65 3.29 -38.32
CA ALA A 331 -17.49 3.13 -37.14
C ALA A 331 -16.62 2.56 -36.01
N CYS A 332 -16.05 3.44 -35.18
CA CYS A 332 -15.29 3.05 -34.00
C CYS A 332 -16.26 2.41 -33.00
N GLN A 333 -16.32 1.08 -32.99
CA GLN A 333 -17.17 0.35 -32.06
C GLN A 333 -16.58 0.44 -30.65
N LEU A 334 -17.31 1.04 -29.72
CA LEU A 334 -16.89 1.16 -28.32
C LEU A 334 -16.71 -0.24 -27.69
N GLN A 335 -15.50 -0.52 -27.21
CA GLN A 335 -15.20 -1.76 -26.47
C GLN A 335 -15.61 -1.59 -25.00
N ILE A 336 -16.87 -1.90 -24.70
CA ILE A 336 -17.40 -1.85 -23.33
C ILE A 336 -17.20 -3.21 -22.67
N SER A 337 -16.15 -3.33 -21.85
CA SER A 337 -15.84 -4.55 -21.09
C SER A 337 -16.34 -4.51 -19.64
N ARG A 338 -16.62 -3.31 -19.12
CA ARG A 338 -16.98 -3.05 -17.72
C ARG A 338 -18.19 -2.13 -17.64
N VAL A 339 -19.10 -2.44 -16.73
CA VAL A 339 -20.28 -1.60 -16.42
C VAL A 339 -20.37 -1.33 -14.92
N PHE A 340 -21.10 -0.28 -14.56
CA PHE A 340 -21.24 0.19 -13.18
C PHE A 340 -22.69 0.14 -12.73
N ILE A 341 -22.90 -0.21 -11.47
CA ILE A 341 -24.21 -0.21 -10.82
C ILE A 341 -24.09 0.43 -9.43
N SER A 342 -25.07 1.25 -9.09
CA SER A 342 -25.33 1.75 -7.73
C SER A 342 -26.74 2.30 -7.69
N PRO A 343 -27.29 2.66 -6.51
CA PRO A 343 -28.66 3.14 -6.39
C PRO A 343 -28.81 4.59 -6.90
N ASN A 344 -28.61 4.78 -8.20
CA ASN A 344 -28.71 6.05 -8.89
C ASN A 344 -29.33 5.89 -10.29
N PRO A 345 -30.29 6.77 -10.68
CA PRO A 345 -31.00 6.61 -11.94
C PRO A 345 -30.08 6.57 -13.17
N ARG A 346 -28.97 7.32 -13.17
CA ARG A 346 -28.06 7.38 -14.31
C ARG A 346 -27.23 6.12 -14.46
N ASN A 347 -26.73 5.56 -13.36
CA ASN A 347 -25.99 4.29 -13.38
C ASN A 347 -26.92 3.15 -13.85
N LEU A 348 -28.11 3.07 -13.27
CA LEU A 348 -29.13 2.08 -13.63
C LEU A 348 -29.63 2.20 -15.07
N TYR A 349 -29.81 3.43 -15.57
CA TYR A 349 -30.16 3.66 -16.98
C TYR A 349 -29.08 3.13 -17.91
N VAL A 350 -27.80 3.48 -17.67
CA VAL A 350 -26.70 3.12 -18.57
C VAL A 350 -26.48 1.61 -18.62
N ILE A 351 -26.42 0.92 -17.48
CA ILE A 351 -26.24 -0.54 -17.48
C ILE A 351 -27.41 -1.25 -18.17
N ARG A 352 -28.66 -0.81 -17.95
CA ARG A 352 -29.83 -1.37 -18.62
C ARG A 352 -29.81 -1.13 -20.13
N SER A 353 -29.41 0.07 -20.56
CA SER A 353 -29.24 0.37 -21.98
C SER A 353 -28.18 -0.51 -22.64
N ILE A 354 -27.05 -0.75 -21.97
CA ILE A 354 -25.98 -1.64 -22.49
C ILE A 354 -26.46 -3.09 -22.53
N ALA A 355 -27.16 -3.56 -21.50
CA ALA A 355 -27.74 -4.92 -21.44
C ALA A 355 -28.73 -5.18 -22.58
N ASN A 356 -29.53 -4.17 -22.95
CA ASN A 356 -30.51 -4.26 -24.04
C ASN A 356 -29.89 -4.02 -25.42
N HIS A 357 -28.63 -3.58 -25.50
CA HIS A 357 -28.00 -3.28 -26.77
C HIS A 357 -27.48 -4.55 -27.46
N LYS A 358 -27.91 -4.79 -28.71
CA LYS A 358 -27.59 -6.01 -29.48
C LYS A 358 -26.08 -6.31 -29.53
N THR A 359 -25.26 -5.29 -29.74
CA THR A 359 -23.80 -5.41 -29.89
C THR A 359 -23.02 -5.31 -28.58
N TYR A 360 -23.19 -4.23 -27.81
CA TYR A 360 -22.33 -3.93 -26.65
C TYR A 360 -22.48 -4.91 -25.49
N ARG A 361 -23.68 -5.51 -25.29
CA ARG A 361 -23.90 -6.52 -24.24
C ARG A 361 -22.96 -7.72 -24.35
N LEU A 362 -22.50 -8.03 -25.57
CA LEU A 362 -21.64 -9.19 -25.86
C LEU A 362 -20.19 -8.99 -25.39
N GLY A 363 -19.78 -7.75 -25.12
CA GLY A 363 -18.42 -7.37 -24.72
C GLY A 363 -18.23 -7.28 -23.21
N VAL A 364 -19.31 -7.13 -22.43
CA VAL A 364 -19.25 -6.92 -20.98
C VAL A 364 -18.79 -8.18 -20.27
N LYS A 365 -17.73 -8.05 -19.48
CA LYS A 365 -17.09 -9.13 -18.70
C LYS A 365 -17.14 -8.88 -17.19
N GLU A 366 -17.34 -7.63 -16.78
CA GLU A 366 -17.24 -7.19 -15.39
C GLU A 366 -18.34 -6.19 -15.03
N VAL A 367 -18.97 -6.40 -13.88
CA VAL A 367 -19.87 -5.44 -13.22
C VAL A 367 -19.19 -4.94 -11.95
N ILE A 368 -19.14 -3.62 -11.78
CA ILE A 368 -18.68 -2.98 -10.54
C ILE A 368 -19.86 -2.34 -9.84
N TRP A 369 -20.17 -2.85 -8.66
CA TRP A 369 -21.13 -2.29 -7.73
C TRP A 369 -20.43 -1.27 -6.83
N ASP A 370 -20.81 -0.01 -7.00
CA ASP A 370 -20.46 1.07 -6.07
C ASP A 370 -21.42 1.01 -4.88
N ASP A 371 -20.91 0.48 -3.77
CA ASP A 371 -21.63 0.24 -2.53
C ASP A 371 -21.62 1.46 -1.59
N ALA A 372 -21.06 2.59 -2.04
CA ALA A 372 -21.09 3.81 -1.27
C ALA A 372 -22.49 4.45 -1.31
N ILE A 373 -23.07 4.65 -0.13
CA ILE A 373 -24.38 5.29 0.04
C ILE A 373 -24.20 6.75 0.43
N LEU A 374 -24.91 7.65 -0.26
CA LEU A 374 -25.00 9.05 0.14
C LEU A 374 -25.70 9.16 1.49
N ILE A 375 -25.07 9.85 2.44
CA ILE A 375 -25.51 9.96 3.82
C ILE A 375 -26.88 10.66 3.87
N PRO A 376 -27.91 10.04 4.49
CA PRO A 376 -29.23 10.63 4.61
C PRO A 376 -29.22 11.91 5.46
N LEU A 377 -29.94 12.94 5.01
CA LEU A 377 -30.07 14.21 5.74
C LEU A 377 -31.11 14.16 6.87
N LYS A 378 -31.89 13.08 6.97
CA LYS A 378 -32.84 12.87 8.07
C LYS A 378 -32.69 11.44 8.59
N ARG A 379 -32.49 11.29 9.90
CA ARG A 379 -32.66 10.02 10.61
C ARG A 379 -33.49 10.28 11.86
N ASP A 380 -34.52 9.46 12.05
CA ASP A 380 -35.38 9.50 13.21
C ASP A 380 -34.59 9.03 14.44
N GLY A 381 -34.45 9.89 15.44
CA GLY A 381 -34.25 9.49 16.83
C GLY A 381 -32.88 8.96 17.30
N ARG A 382 -31.90 8.59 16.47
CA ARG A 382 -30.57 8.16 16.98
C ARG A 382 -29.37 8.70 16.20
N GLN A 383 -28.57 9.47 16.96
CA GLN A 383 -27.19 9.93 16.75
C GLN A 383 -26.81 10.44 15.36
N VAL A 384 -26.91 11.77 15.22
CA VAL A 384 -25.96 12.54 14.43
C VAL A 384 -24.66 12.67 15.23
N ASP A 385 -24.08 11.56 15.73
CA ASP A 385 -22.79 11.60 16.44
C ASP A 385 -21.60 11.23 15.55
N ASP A 386 -21.82 10.76 14.32
CA ASP A 386 -20.79 10.23 13.40
C ASP A 386 -19.69 11.21 12.94
N TYR A 387 -19.68 12.44 13.45
CA TYR A 387 -18.67 13.46 13.11
C TYR A 387 -18.41 14.49 14.22
N PHE A 388 -18.62 14.19 15.51
CA PHE A 388 -18.13 15.08 16.58
C PHE A 388 -16.61 14.97 16.72
N ASP A 389 -15.94 15.97 16.16
CA ASP A 389 -14.66 16.43 16.68
C ASP A 389 -15.01 17.39 17.81
N GLU A 390 -14.77 17.00 19.06
CA GLU A 390 -15.00 17.82 20.27
C GLU A 390 -14.02 19.01 20.37
N SER A 391 -13.36 19.43 19.28
CA SER A 391 -12.38 20.53 19.32
C SER A 391 -12.89 21.86 18.78
N GLU A 392 -14.14 21.97 18.33
CA GLU A 392 -14.77 23.26 17.96
C GLU A 392 -16.24 23.29 18.38
N GLU A 393 -16.51 23.23 19.69
CA GLU A 393 -17.77 23.71 20.24
C GLU A 393 -17.80 25.24 20.17
N GLU A 394 -18.19 25.79 19.02
CA GLU A 394 -19.04 26.98 19.07
C GLU A 394 -20.45 26.48 19.32
N GLU A 395 -20.87 26.52 20.59
CA GLU A 395 -22.24 26.32 21.03
C GLU A 395 -23.19 27.12 20.13
N CYS A 396 -23.82 26.44 19.17
CA CYS A 396 -24.99 26.97 18.51
C CYS A 396 -26.19 26.74 19.45
N GLU A 397 -26.36 27.63 20.43
CA GLU A 397 -27.55 27.75 21.26
C GLU A 397 -28.78 28.14 20.40
N GLU A 398 -29.27 27.26 19.53
CA GLU A 398 -30.58 27.48 18.90
C GLU A 398 -31.24 26.15 18.53
N LYS A 399 -32.15 25.72 19.41
CA LYS A 399 -32.74 24.38 19.43
C LYS A 399 -33.79 24.07 18.35
N ASN A 400 -33.92 24.82 17.24
CA ASN A 400 -35.13 24.64 16.41
C ASN A 400 -35.05 24.81 14.87
N ASN A 401 -33.96 24.41 14.20
CA ASN A 401 -34.02 24.28 12.74
C ASN A 401 -33.17 23.12 12.19
N GLU A 402 -33.81 21.96 11.97
CA GLU A 402 -33.18 20.76 11.38
C GLU A 402 -32.49 21.06 10.04
N VAL A 403 -33.07 21.94 9.22
CA VAL A 403 -32.52 22.30 7.90
C VAL A 403 -31.19 23.03 8.06
N LYS A 404 -31.08 23.94 9.05
CA LYS A 404 -29.81 24.60 9.39
C LYS A 404 -28.76 23.58 9.85
N LYS A 405 -29.13 22.61 10.68
CA LYS A 405 -28.22 21.54 11.15
C LYS A 405 -27.72 20.66 10.01
N CYS A 406 -28.61 20.24 9.10
CA CYS A 406 -28.26 19.46 7.92
C CYS A 406 -27.30 20.22 7.00
N PHE A 407 -27.58 21.51 6.75
CA PHE A 407 -26.74 22.35 5.92
C PHE A 407 -25.36 22.59 6.56
N ALA A 408 -25.30 22.76 7.89
CA ALA A 408 -24.06 22.90 8.63
C ALA A 408 -23.21 21.62 8.59
N TRP A 409 -23.81 20.44 8.79
CA TRP A 409 -23.14 19.14 8.62
C TRP A 409 -22.58 18.99 7.19
N TYR A 410 -23.40 19.27 6.18
CA TYR A 410 -23.00 19.19 4.77
C TYR A 410 -21.79 20.09 4.49
N THR A 411 -21.87 21.34 4.94
CA THR A 411 -20.82 22.33 4.77
C THR A 411 -19.51 21.89 5.44
N ARG A 412 -19.57 21.34 6.66
CA ARG A 412 -18.40 20.77 7.34
C ARG A 412 -17.78 19.61 6.55
N GLY A 413 -18.58 18.68 6.06
CA GLY A 413 -18.11 17.57 5.23
C GLY A 413 -17.43 18.05 3.93
N CYS A 414 -18.03 19.02 3.25
CA CYS A 414 -17.45 19.66 2.07
C CYS A 414 -16.13 20.36 2.39
N LYS A 415 -16.06 21.16 3.46
CA LYS A 415 -14.82 21.84 3.90
C LYS A 415 -13.70 20.83 4.17
N ARG A 416 -13.99 19.73 4.86
CA ARG A 416 -13.02 18.64 5.11
C ARG A 416 -12.51 18.02 3.80
N ASN A 417 -13.41 17.73 2.86
CA ASN A 417 -13.03 17.15 1.57
C ASN A 417 -12.26 18.12 0.67
N ILE A 418 -12.60 19.42 0.69
CA ILE A 418 -11.85 20.47 -0.01
C ILE A 418 -10.45 20.61 0.60
N LYS A 419 -10.34 20.65 1.93
CA LYS A 419 -9.05 20.68 2.62
C LYS A 419 -8.21 19.47 2.23
N ALA A 420 -8.75 18.26 2.35
CA ALA A 420 -8.06 17.04 1.94
C ALA A 420 -7.70 17.04 0.43
N ALA A 421 -8.55 17.61 -0.43
CA ALA A 421 -8.25 17.75 -1.86
C ALA A 421 -7.10 18.71 -2.13
N LYS A 422 -7.05 19.85 -1.43
CA LYS A 422 -5.94 20.79 -1.47
C LYS A 422 -4.67 20.15 -0.94
N ASP A 423 -4.72 19.52 0.24
CA ASP A 423 -3.58 18.87 0.87
C ASP A 423 -2.96 17.79 -0.05
N ARG A 424 -3.79 17.05 -0.80
CA ARG A 424 -3.33 16.09 -1.83
C ARG A 424 -2.75 16.71 -3.11
N MET A 425 -2.95 18.01 -3.35
CA MET A 425 -2.40 18.73 -4.50
C MET A 425 -1.13 19.52 -4.17
N VAL A 426 -0.75 19.60 -2.89
CA VAL A 426 0.35 20.43 -2.42
C VAL A 426 1.70 19.88 -2.90
N GLY A 427 2.11 20.37 -4.10
CA GLY A 427 3.30 19.97 -4.89
C GLY A 427 3.01 19.29 -6.26
N GLN A 428 1.74 19.01 -6.63
CA GLN A 428 1.35 18.13 -7.76
C GLN A 428 1.14 18.94 -9.05
N MET A 429 1.52 20.22 -9.02
CA MET A 429 0.98 21.30 -9.83
C MET A 429 1.31 21.19 -11.33
N SER A 430 2.14 20.21 -11.72
CA SER A 430 2.60 20.02 -13.11
C SER A 430 1.85 18.91 -13.86
N ARG A 431 0.96 18.14 -13.23
CA ARG A 431 0.17 17.08 -13.91
C ARG A 431 -1.14 17.65 -14.52
N PRO A 432 -1.53 17.25 -15.75
CA PRO A 432 -2.80 17.70 -16.36
C PRO A 432 -4.04 17.45 -15.50
N ASP A 433 -4.08 16.32 -14.77
CA ASP A 433 -5.18 15.99 -13.85
C ASP A 433 -5.23 16.95 -12.65
N THR A 434 -4.07 17.38 -12.13
CA THR A 434 -3.97 18.41 -11.08
C THR A 434 -4.47 19.76 -11.57
N VAL A 435 -4.16 20.13 -12.82
CA VAL A 435 -4.65 21.39 -13.41
C VAL A 435 -6.18 21.39 -13.52
N SER A 436 -6.78 20.28 -14.00
CA SER A 436 -8.24 20.12 -14.06
C SER A 436 -8.88 20.19 -12.67
N LYS A 437 -8.25 19.54 -11.67
CA LYS A 437 -8.69 19.56 -10.27
C LYS A 437 -8.56 20.93 -9.63
N GLN A 438 -7.47 21.66 -9.88
CA GLN A 438 -7.28 23.04 -9.43
C GLN A 438 -8.34 23.95 -10.04
N HIS A 439 -8.64 23.78 -11.32
CA HIS A 439 -9.69 24.53 -11.97
C HIS A 439 -11.07 24.25 -11.35
N GLN A 440 -11.36 22.99 -10.99
CA GLN A 440 -12.59 22.67 -10.24
C GLN A 440 -12.61 23.25 -8.82
N LEU A 441 -11.47 23.28 -8.12
CA LEU A 441 -11.37 23.88 -6.78
C LEU A 441 -11.48 25.41 -6.80
N ASN A 442 -10.96 26.05 -7.84
CA ASN A 442 -11.08 27.50 -8.03
C ASN A 442 -12.49 27.91 -8.43
N ASN A 443 -13.25 26.99 -9.04
CA ASN A 443 -14.61 27.21 -9.53
C ASN A 443 -15.61 26.27 -8.82
N VAL A 444 -15.44 26.07 -7.51
CA VAL A 444 -16.38 25.25 -6.75
C VAL A 444 -17.77 25.85 -6.80
N MET A 445 -18.76 24.99 -6.98
CA MET A 445 -20.17 25.34 -6.82
C MET A 445 -20.40 25.83 -5.39
N SER A 446 -21.33 26.79 -5.22
CA SER A 446 -21.67 27.29 -3.89
C SER A 446 -22.13 26.14 -2.98
N TYR A 447 -21.87 26.25 -1.67
CA TYR A 447 -22.33 25.24 -0.71
C TYR A 447 -23.84 25.05 -0.79
N ARG A 448 -24.60 26.12 -1.05
CA ARG A 448 -26.06 26.09 -1.16
C ARG A 448 -26.51 25.31 -2.38
N ASP A 449 -26.01 25.63 -3.56
CA ASP A 449 -26.41 24.94 -4.80
C ASP A 449 -25.98 23.48 -4.79
N SER A 450 -24.79 23.21 -4.24
CA SER A 450 -24.31 21.84 -4.06
C SER A 450 -25.21 21.06 -3.09
N PHE A 451 -25.62 21.68 -1.98
CA PHE A 451 -26.54 21.05 -1.02
C PHE A 451 -27.91 20.74 -1.63
N GLU A 452 -28.46 21.66 -2.43
CA GLU A 452 -29.72 21.43 -3.17
C GLU A 452 -29.59 20.25 -4.14
N TYR A 453 -28.48 20.19 -4.90
CA TYR A 453 -28.21 19.07 -5.78
C TYR A 453 -28.01 17.74 -5.03
N TYR A 454 -27.30 17.76 -3.90
CA TYR A 454 -27.11 16.59 -3.05
C TYR A 454 -28.43 16.04 -2.50
N LYS A 455 -29.38 16.91 -2.12
CA LYS A 455 -30.74 16.51 -1.70
C LYS A 455 -31.46 15.73 -2.79
N VAL A 456 -31.33 16.15 -4.04
CA VAL A 456 -31.90 15.43 -5.20
C VAL A 456 -31.29 14.05 -5.33
N LEU A 457 -29.95 13.94 -5.30
CA LEU A 457 -29.25 12.65 -5.39
C LEU A 457 -29.68 11.69 -4.26
N GLY A 458 -29.69 12.17 -3.01
CA GLY A 458 -30.10 11.37 -1.87
C GLY A 458 -31.56 10.93 -1.94
N SER A 459 -32.46 11.75 -2.51
CA SER A 459 -33.87 11.38 -2.68
C SER A 459 -34.08 10.33 -3.77
N GLN A 460 -33.35 10.44 -4.88
CA GLN A 460 -33.34 9.43 -5.94
C GLN A 460 -32.80 8.08 -5.43
N GLN A 461 -31.72 8.12 -4.64
CA GLN A 461 -31.14 6.93 -4.03
C GLN A 461 -32.13 6.22 -3.10
N ARG A 462 -32.78 6.96 -2.20
CA ARG A 462 -33.80 6.38 -1.31
C ARG A 462 -34.96 5.76 -2.07
N TYR A 463 -35.44 6.41 -3.13
CA TYR A 463 -36.51 5.87 -3.96
C TYR A 463 -36.11 4.53 -4.58
N ILE A 464 -34.92 4.44 -5.18
CA ILE A 464 -34.42 3.23 -5.83
C ILE A 464 -34.25 2.08 -4.83
N ILE A 465 -33.66 2.34 -3.67
CA ILE A 465 -33.47 1.34 -2.62
C ILE A 465 -34.84 0.82 -2.14
N ALA A 466 -35.80 1.72 -1.91
CA ALA A 466 -37.14 1.34 -1.47
C ALA A 466 -37.91 0.54 -2.54
N SER A 467 -37.73 0.88 -3.82
CA SER A 467 -38.38 0.19 -4.94
C SER A 467 -37.63 -1.05 -5.43
N LYS A 468 -36.45 -1.37 -4.85
CA LYS A 468 -35.56 -2.48 -5.25
C LYS A 468 -35.21 -2.50 -6.74
N THR A 469 -35.22 -1.32 -7.39
CA THR A 469 -35.03 -1.23 -8.84
C THR A 469 -33.59 -1.57 -9.25
N ASP A 470 -32.63 -1.36 -8.36
CA ASP A 470 -31.25 -1.78 -8.54
C ASP A 470 -31.08 -3.31 -8.47
N GLU A 471 -31.77 -4.00 -7.56
CA GLU A 471 -31.85 -5.47 -7.51
C GLU A 471 -32.38 -6.04 -8.84
N ASP A 472 -33.51 -5.51 -9.33
CA ASP A 472 -34.11 -5.96 -10.60
C ASP A 472 -33.18 -5.75 -11.80
N ILE A 473 -32.49 -4.60 -11.85
CA ILE A 473 -31.56 -4.30 -12.93
C ILE A 473 -30.31 -5.17 -12.87
N PHE A 474 -29.85 -5.54 -11.68
CA PHE A 474 -28.75 -6.48 -11.53
C PHE A 474 -29.13 -7.88 -12.03
N ARG A 475 -30.33 -8.39 -11.69
CA ARG A 475 -30.86 -9.64 -12.26
C ARG A 475 -30.92 -9.57 -13.78
N HIS A 476 -31.46 -8.48 -14.32
CA HIS A 476 -31.54 -8.25 -15.75
C HIS A 476 -30.15 -8.28 -16.42
N ALA A 477 -29.15 -7.65 -15.79
CA ALA A 477 -27.77 -7.63 -16.27
C ALA A 477 -27.15 -9.04 -16.32
N LEU A 478 -27.33 -9.86 -15.28
CA LEU A 478 -26.83 -11.23 -15.23
C LEU A 478 -27.37 -12.08 -16.40
N GLN A 479 -28.65 -11.90 -16.75
CA GLN A 479 -29.29 -12.65 -17.83
C GLN A 479 -28.85 -12.19 -19.23
N HIS A 480 -28.48 -10.91 -19.39
CA HIS A 480 -28.28 -10.30 -20.71
C HIS A 480 -26.81 -10.12 -21.11
N PHE A 481 -25.87 -10.26 -20.19
CA PHE A 481 -24.43 -10.19 -20.45
C PHE A 481 -23.81 -11.60 -20.58
N PRO A 482 -23.69 -12.17 -21.79
CA PRO A 482 -23.29 -13.57 -21.98
C PRO A 482 -21.84 -13.88 -21.61
N LYS A 483 -20.98 -12.86 -21.52
CA LYS A 483 -19.55 -12.99 -21.16
C LYS A 483 -19.23 -12.45 -19.77
N LEU A 484 -20.24 -12.07 -18.98
CA LEU A 484 -20.04 -11.59 -17.64
C LEU A 484 -19.51 -12.72 -16.76
N LYS A 485 -18.33 -12.49 -16.17
CA LYS A 485 -17.64 -13.47 -15.32
C LYS A 485 -17.28 -12.90 -13.96
N ARG A 486 -17.18 -11.57 -13.84
CA ARG A 486 -16.72 -10.91 -12.63
C ARG A 486 -17.73 -9.91 -12.09
N VAL A 487 -17.94 -9.96 -10.79
CA VAL A 487 -18.66 -8.94 -10.02
C VAL A 487 -17.73 -8.40 -8.94
N ILE A 488 -17.55 -7.08 -8.88
CA ILE A 488 -16.80 -6.38 -7.84
C ILE A 488 -17.79 -5.55 -7.04
N VAL A 489 -17.78 -5.67 -5.71
CA VAL A 489 -18.51 -4.78 -4.80
C VAL A 489 -17.48 -3.95 -4.06
N THR A 490 -17.59 -2.63 -4.13
CA THR A 490 -16.60 -1.72 -3.54
C THR A 490 -17.26 -0.49 -2.90
N PRO A 491 -16.83 -0.08 -1.69
CA PRO A 491 -17.25 1.18 -1.09
C PRO A 491 -16.44 2.39 -1.59
N ALA A 492 -15.46 2.17 -2.46
CA ALA A 492 -14.41 3.14 -2.78
C ALA A 492 -14.60 3.89 -4.11
N ALA A 493 -15.71 3.68 -4.83
CA ALA A 493 -15.87 4.21 -6.19
C ALA A 493 -15.72 5.74 -6.26
N HIS A 494 -16.23 6.45 -5.25
CA HIS A 494 -16.13 7.90 -5.14
C HIS A 494 -14.71 8.38 -4.81
N GLY A 495 -13.81 7.50 -4.36
CA GLY A 495 -12.40 7.79 -4.08
C GLY A 495 -12.21 9.03 -3.21
N TYR A 496 -11.72 10.09 -3.83
CA TYR A 496 -11.64 11.40 -3.21
C TYR A 496 -12.36 12.48 -4.03
N LEU A 497 -12.59 13.65 -3.42
CA LEU A 497 -13.23 14.78 -4.10
C LEU A 497 -12.45 15.16 -5.37
N PHE A 498 -13.16 15.13 -6.50
CA PHE A 498 -12.65 15.30 -7.88
C PHE A 498 -11.70 14.20 -8.40
N GLU A 499 -11.51 13.13 -7.64
CA GLU A 499 -10.62 12.00 -7.94
C GLU A 499 -11.33 10.67 -7.64
N PRO A 500 -12.42 10.36 -8.36
CA PRO A 500 -13.11 9.09 -8.17
C PRO A 500 -12.24 7.94 -8.66
N LEU A 501 -12.20 6.86 -7.89
CA LEU A 501 -11.56 5.61 -8.30
C LEU A 501 -12.27 5.06 -9.55
N TYR A 502 -13.59 5.08 -9.52
CA TYR A 502 -14.44 4.71 -10.65
C TYR A 502 -15.25 5.92 -11.10
N LYS A 503 -14.94 6.45 -12.28
CA LYS A 503 -15.76 7.46 -12.96
C LYS A 503 -17.07 6.82 -13.44
N THR A 504 -17.98 6.50 -12.52
CA THR A 504 -19.31 5.92 -12.83
C THR A 504 -20.13 6.90 -13.68
N PRO A 505 -21.14 6.44 -14.44
CA PRO A 505 -22.03 7.33 -15.19
C PRO A 505 -22.64 8.47 -14.36
N MET A 506 -22.98 8.21 -13.09
CA MET A 506 -23.42 9.22 -12.13
C MET A 506 -22.33 10.26 -11.90
N ILE A 507 -21.12 9.83 -11.50
CA ILE A 507 -20.03 10.75 -11.16
C ILE A 507 -19.60 11.60 -12.37
N ARG A 508 -19.61 11.02 -13.57
CA ARG A 508 -19.36 11.76 -14.83
C ARG A 508 -20.42 12.81 -15.15
N SER A 509 -21.62 12.68 -14.56
CA SER A 509 -22.76 13.57 -14.79
C SER A 509 -22.88 14.65 -13.71
N PHE A 510 -21.97 14.69 -12.73
CA PHE A 510 -21.99 15.75 -11.73
C PHE A 510 -21.74 17.12 -12.36
N PRO A 511 -22.40 18.18 -11.86
CA PRO A 511 -22.11 19.54 -12.25
C PRO A 511 -20.64 19.88 -12.03
N TYR A 512 -20.08 20.72 -12.91
CA TYR A 512 -18.70 21.17 -12.77
C TYR A 512 -18.49 21.89 -11.43
N GLY A 513 -17.46 21.51 -10.67
CA GLY A 513 -17.19 22.09 -9.35
C GLY A 513 -18.13 21.63 -8.23
N PHE A 514 -18.97 20.61 -8.46
CA PHE A 514 -19.86 20.07 -7.42
C PHE A 514 -19.08 19.55 -6.20
N ILE A 515 -19.34 20.12 -5.02
CA ILE A 515 -18.71 19.75 -3.76
C ILE A 515 -19.71 19.03 -2.87
N TYR A 516 -19.32 17.90 -2.28
CA TYR A 516 -20.20 17.12 -1.42
C TYR A 516 -19.40 16.35 -0.34
N PRO A 517 -20.06 15.92 0.75
CA PRO A 517 -19.52 14.89 1.63
C PRO A 517 -19.37 13.59 0.84
N VAL A 518 -18.14 13.31 0.37
CA VAL A 518 -17.77 12.07 -0.32
C VAL A 518 -18.14 10.89 0.58
N PRO A 519 -19.06 10.01 0.14
CA PRO A 519 -19.49 8.89 0.95
C PRO A 519 -18.30 7.94 1.14
N ARG A 520 -18.14 7.48 2.38
CA ARG A 520 -17.26 6.36 2.72
C ARG A 520 -18.22 5.21 2.98
N GLY A 521 -18.31 4.25 2.06
CA GLY A 521 -19.38 3.24 2.03
C GLY A 521 -19.49 2.43 3.31
N TRP A 522 -18.72 1.34 3.41
CA TRP A 522 -18.67 0.51 4.61
C TRP A 522 -18.11 1.30 5.82
N PRO A 523 -18.44 0.90 7.07
CA PRO A 523 -18.02 1.61 8.27
C PRO A 523 -16.51 1.82 8.34
N ASN A 524 -16.07 3.03 8.68
CA ASN A 524 -14.66 3.35 8.87
C ASN A 524 -14.36 3.67 10.33
N SER A 525 -13.08 3.58 10.69
CA SER A 525 -12.62 3.92 12.03
C SER A 525 -12.81 5.41 12.33
N TRP A 526 -13.45 5.72 13.45
CA TRP A 526 -13.59 7.07 13.99
C TRP A 526 -12.25 7.77 14.17
N HIS A 527 -12.20 9.10 14.02
CA HIS A 527 -11.05 9.86 14.50
C HIS A 527 -10.90 9.62 16.01
N ARG A 528 -9.75 9.07 16.43
CA ARG A 528 -9.39 8.59 17.79
C ARG A 528 -9.68 7.12 18.15
N ARG A 529 -10.39 6.33 17.32
CA ARG A 529 -10.52 4.87 17.54
C ARG A 529 -9.88 4.09 16.39
N HIS A 530 -9.19 3.00 16.70
CA HIS A 530 -8.48 2.18 15.71
C HIS A 530 -9.39 1.21 14.93
N TRP A 531 -10.69 1.15 15.24
CA TRP A 531 -11.63 0.15 14.75
C TRP A 531 -13.01 0.78 14.51
N ALA A 532 -13.68 0.31 13.46
CA ALA A 532 -15.08 0.67 13.21
C ALA A 532 -15.98 -0.14 14.16
N PHE A 533 -16.95 0.52 14.80
CA PHE A 533 -17.94 -0.17 15.62
C PHE A 533 -19.07 -0.66 14.72
N VAL A 534 -19.36 -1.96 14.75
CA VAL A 534 -20.47 -2.54 14.00
C VAL A 534 -21.41 -3.22 14.98
N MET A 535 -22.71 -2.98 14.83
CA MET A 535 -23.74 -3.57 15.69
C MET A 535 -24.05 -5.01 15.24
N PRO A 536 -24.48 -5.90 16.14
CA PRO A 536 -24.97 -7.23 15.78
C PRO A 536 -26.12 -7.17 14.76
N TRP A 537 -26.21 -8.19 13.89
CA TRP A 537 -27.27 -8.30 12.88
C TRP A 537 -28.45 -9.18 13.31
N ILE A 538 -28.31 -9.86 14.46
CA ILE A 538 -29.31 -10.73 15.10
C ILE A 538 -29.40 -10.32 16.58
N GLY A 539 -30.58 -10.51 17.17
CA GLY A 539 -30.84 -10.28 18.60
C GLY A 539 -31.45 -8.90 18.87
N ASP A 540 -31.69 -8.62 20.15
CA ASP A 540 -32.41 -7.42 20.60
C ASP A 540 -31.67 -6.11 20.29
N GLU A 541 -30.37 -6.19 20.00
CA GLU A 541 -29.51 -5.06 19.61
C GLU A 541 -29.42 -4.85 18.09
N ALA A 542 -30.05 -5.71 17.29
CA ALA A 542 -29.99 -5.62 15.83
C ALA A 542 -30.82 -4.45 15.28
N ILE A 543 -30.18 -3.60 14.48
CA ILE A 543 -30.82 -2.46 13.82
C ILE A 543 -30.76 -2.68 12.32
N ASP A 544 -31.91 -2.95 11.69
CA ASP A 544 -32.00 -3.27 10.26
C ASP A 544 -31.49 -2.11 9.38
N GLU A 545 -31.69 -0.86 9.81
CA GLU A 545 -31.14 0.30 9.11
C GLU A 545 -29.60 0.33 9.08
N GLY A 546 -28.93 -0.33 10.03
CA GLY A 546 -27.47 -0.45 10.03
C GLY A 546 -26.96 -1.29 8.86
N LYS A 547 -27.74 -2.30 8.44
CA LYS A 547 -27.42 -3.19 7.31
C LYS A 547 -27.41 -2.47 5.97
N THR A 548 -28.06 -1.31 5.88
CA THR A 548 -28.10 -0.53 4.63
C THR A 548 -26.71 -0.07 4.19
N GLN A 549 -25.72 0.01 5.09
CA GLN A 549 -24.34 0.39 4.72
C GLN A 549 -23.64 -0.65 3.82
N TRP A 550 -24.16 -1.89 3.75
CA TRP A 550 -23.66 -2.98 2.89
C TRP A 550 -24.70 -3.39 1.84
N HIS A 551 -25.47 -2.41 1.33
CA HIS A 551 -26.62 -2.65 0.44
C HIS A 551 -26.29 -3.49 -0.81
N GLY A 552 -25.24 -3.11 -1.52
CA GLY A 552 -24.71 -3.79 -2.69
C GLY A 552 -24.19 -5.18 -2.38
N PHE A 553 -23.46 -5.35 -1.28
CA PHE A 553 -23.08 -6.68 -0.81
C PHE A 553 -24.31 -7.58 -0.61
N ARG A 554 -25.34 -7.09 0.08
CA ARG A 554 -26.56 -7.85 0.38
C ARG A 554 -27.32 -8.23 -0.89
N ILE A 555 -27.46 -7.31 -1.84
CA ILE A 555 -28.11 -7.60 -3.11
C ILE A 555 -27.30 -8.60 -3.93
N VAL A 556 -25.99 -8.38 -4.08
CA VAL A 556 -25.16 -9.22 -4.94
C VAL A 556 -25.13 -10.66 -4.42
N THR A 557 -24.91 -10.86 -3.12
CA THR A 557 -24.90 -12.20 -2.52
C THR A 557 -26.25 -12.89 -2.64
N LYS A 558 -27.36 -12.17 -2.35
CA LYS A 558 -28.72 -12.69 -2.50
C LYS A 558 -29.03 -13.09 -3.94
N VAL A 559 -28.80 -12.20 -4.90
CA VAL A 559 -29.15 -12.45 -6.31
C VAL A 559 -28.33 -13.61 -6.87
N LEU A 560 -27.03 -13.69 -6.54
CA LEU A 560 -26.19 -14.81 -6.98
C LEU A 560 -26.59 -16.13 -6.31
N ALA A 561 -27.10 -16.10 -5.07
CA ALA A 561 -27.65 -17.28 -4.40
C ALA A 561 -28.94 -17.80 -5.06
N GLU A 562 -29.72 -16.93 -5.69
CA GLU A 562 -31.05 -17.26 -6.24
C GLU A 562 -31.01 -17.57 -7.75
N GLU A 563 -30.26 -16.80 -8.54
CA GLU A 563 -30.22 -16.89 -10.00
C GLU A 563 -29.27 -17.98 -10.51
N ASN A 564 -29.51 -18.44 -11.74
CA ASN A 564 -28.52 -19.22 -12.48
C ASN A 564 -27.57 -18.26 -13.22
N HIS A 565 -26.28 -18.30 -12.90
CA HIS A 565 -25.32 -17.32 -13.38
C HIS A 565 -24.00 -17.97 -13.83
N LYS A 566 -23.16 -17.21 -14.55
CA LYS A 566 -21.83 -17.63 -15.03
C LYS A 566 -20.67 -16.89 -14.36
N ILE A 567 -20.92 -16.35 -13.16
CA ILE A 567 -19.94 -15.56 -12.42
C ILE A 567 -18.89 -16.49 -11.83
N THR A 568 -17.65 -16.34 -12.28
CA THR A 568 -16.50 -17.11 -11.79
C THR A 568 -15.68 -16.34 -10.76
N GLU A 569 -15.86 -15.02 -10.67
CA GLU A 569 -15.09 -14.14 -9.78
C GLU A 569 -16.02 -13.15 -9.06
N LEU A 570 -16.14 -13.28 -7.75
CA LEU A 570 -16.80 -12.30 -6.87
C LEU A 570 -15.74 -11.68 -5.96
N ILE A 571 -15.63 -10.34 -5.99
CA ILE A 571 -14.60 -9.61 -5.25
C ILE A 571 -15.27 -8.55 -4.38
N PHE A 572 -14.95 -8.55 -3.08
CA PHE A 572 -15.24 -7.47 -2.16
C PHE A 572 -13.97 -6.64 -2.00
N ASP A 573 -13.93 -5.45 -2.59
CA ASP A 573 -12.69 -4.66 -2.74
C ASP A 573 -12.80 -3.34 -1.98
N ASP A 574 -12.08 -3.25 -0.86
CA ASP A 574 -12.03 -2.07 0.00
C ASP A 574 -11.02 -1.01 -0.47
N TYR A 575 -10.20 -1.31 -1.49
CA TYR A 575 -9.11 -0.46 -1.97
C TYR A 575 -8.21 0.09 -0.84
N GLN A 576 -7.86 -0.75 0.14
CA GLN A 576 -7.02 -0.41 1.29
C GLN A 576 -7.63 0.68 2.21
N LEU A 577 -8.93 0.95 2.08
CA LEU A 577 -9.64 1.74 3.08
C LEU A 577 -9.72 0.92 4.38
N ASN A 578 -9.60 1.58 5.53
CA ASN A 578 -9.76 0.94 6.84
C ASN A 578 -11.25 0.63 7.12
N THR A 579 -11.80 -0.33 6.37
CA THR A 579 -13.20 -0.71 6.34
C THR A 579 -13.35 -2.16 5.85
N GLY A 580 -14.55 -2.73 5.89
CA GLY A 580 -14.78 -4.11 5.46
C GLY A 580 -16.24 -4.54 5.54
N ILE A 581 -16.48 -5.76 5.04
CA ILE A 581 -17.74 -6.48 5.26
C ILE A 581 -17.88 -6.80 6.76
N SER A 582 -19.07 -6.63 7.34
CA SER A 582 -19.27 -6.93 8.76
C SER A 582 -19.15 -8.43 9.03
N HIS A 583 -18.38 -8.81 10.04
CA HIS A 583 -18.31 -10.21 10.47
C HIS A 583 -19.66 -10.73 11.00
N PHE A 584 -20.54 -9.85 11.50
CA PHE A 584 -21.90 -10.22 11.94
C PHE A 584 -22.80 -10.67 10.79
N GLU A 585 -22.49 -10.31 9.54
CA GLU A 585 -23.23 -10.75 8.35
C GLU A 585 -23.10 -12.26 8.12
N LEU A 586 -21.95 -12.82 8.51
CA LEU A 586 -21.64 -14.25 8.38
C LEU A 586 -22.02 -15.06 9.62
N ASN A 587 -22.80 -14.49 10.54
CA ASN A 587 -23.33 -15.25 11.66
C ASN A 587 -24.37 -16.27 11.20
N ARG A 588 -24.27 -17.50 11.71
CA ARG A 588 -25.27 -18.54 11.43
C ARG A 588 -26.67 -18.07 11.86
N GLY A 589 -27.62 -18.16 10.95
CA GLY A 589 -29.01 -17.73 11.17
C GLY A 589 -29.38 -16.39 10.54
N THR A 590 -28.44 -15.66 9.93
CA THR A 590 -28.79 -14.51 9.07
C THR A 590 -29.23 -14.95 7.67
N GLU A 591 -30.05 -14.12 7.02
CA GLU A 591 -30.36 -14.29 5.59
C GLU A 591 -29.07 -14.19 4.76
N GLU A 592 -28.20 -13.24 5.11
CA GLU A 592 -26.94 -12.98 4.43
C GLU A 592 -25.96 -14.18 4.49
N TYR A 593 -25.85 -14.86 5.63
CA TYR A 593 -25.06 -16.09 5.75
C TYR A 593 -25.62 -17.22 4.89
N THR A 594 -26.95 -17.35 4.85
CA THR A 594 -27.64 -18.36 4.04
C THR A 594 -27.41 -18.10 2.55
N ASN A 595 -27.61 -16.86 2.11
CA ASN A 595 -27.34 -16.42 0.74
C ASN A 595 -25.87 -16.65 0.38
N PHE A 596 -24.93 -16.30 1.25
CA PHE A 596 -23.51 -16.53 1.00
C PHE A 596 -23.20 -18.03 0.84
N CYS A 597 -23.74 -18.89 1.70
CA CYS A 597 -23.56 -20.34 1.60
C CYS A 597 -24.13 -20.90 0.30
N ASP A 598 -25.34 -20.49 -0.08
CA ASP A 598 -26.03 -21.01 -1.26
C ASP A 598 -25.41 -20.50 -2.56
N MET A 599 -24.93 -19.26 -2.57
CA MET A 599 -24.09 -18.72 -3.64
C MET A 599 -22.82 -19.57 -3.82
N VAL A 600 -22.08 -19.89 -2.75
CA VAL A 600 -20.85 -20.69 -2.84
C VAL A 600 -21.10 -22.11 -3.34
N LYS A 601 -22.26 -22.71 -3.01
CA LYS A 601 -22.65 -24.04 -3.50
C LYS A 601 -23.01 -24.05 -4.99
N ARG A 602 -23.24 -22.90 -5.61
CA ARG A 602 -23.59 -22.77 -7.02
C ARG A 602 -22.33 -22.42 -7.83
N PRO A 603 -21.64 -23.40 -8.43
CA PRO A 603 -20.51 -23.09 -9.30
C PRO A 603 -21.00 -22.26 -10.50
N GLY A 604 -20.30 -21.15 -10.79
CA GLY A 604 -20.51 -20.32 -11.99
C GLY A 604 -19.68 -20.75 -13.19
#